data_AF-A0A520WYI6-F1
#
_entry.id   AF-A0A520WYI6-F1
#
_cell.length_a   1.000
_cell.length_b   1.000
_cell.length_c   1.000
_cell.angle_alpha   90.00
_cell.angle_beta   90.00
_cell.angle_gamma   90.00
#
_symmetry.space_group_name_H-M   'P 1'
#
loop_
_entity.id
_entity.type
_entity.pdbx_description
1 polymer ?
#
loop_
_entity_poly.entity_id
_entity_poly.type
_entity_poly.pdbx_seq_one_letter_code
_entity_poly.pdbx_strand_id
1 'polypeptide(L)'
;MNLLAAHLNDAGLLFTDGERILCREPGYALLGDDGLISGREAWASASLEPRRIQNRYWNDLSTTALTDLRFTHLTTADLVSHQLEALWKRVAKPGDKLALAVPGYMSTDNLGLLLGITMDLDIPVVAMVDAAVAATRRQYSNAVPAHIDLSLHSATVTRLSQDGQAQYERAAVVAESGMLSLYAIWLRMIAESFVQQSRFDPLHTAETEQALQDRILDWLAIANTRESVTMDIEYRGIAHQAEIASLEFVAAATPVYQNIVSNLRALYRAGETPALQLSDRAARMPGLADTLKARVGGEVFLLEPGATARGLVARCSEQQPAGGVTLVRHLPWDQAPVSLDVASGNSGSQPTHVLLQNNAVALNARALSLGSQAEEGERWLDLGQDVAGVSRRHCDIAVTNGQCVVTDHSRYGTFLNGHRIDGSAALQTGDVLRVGTPGVELRMIYVESN
;
A
#
# COMPACT_ATOMS: atom_id res chain seq x y z
N MET A 1 19.10 -23.66 17.54
CA MET A 1 19.51 -22.26 17.38
C MET A 1 19.10 -21.91 15.98
N ASN A 2 17.98 -21.21 15.85
CA ASN A 2 17.32 -21.02 14.58
C ASN A 2 17.32 -19.53 14.21
N LEU A 3 17.34 -19.25 12.92
CA LEU A 3 17.03 -17.92 12.42
C LEU A 3 15.51 -17.79 12.31
N LEU A 4 14.94 -16.84 13.04
CA LEU A 4 13.55 -16.40 12.88
C LEU A 4 13.52 -15.18 11.96
N ALA A 5 12.44 -14.99 11.22
CA ALA A 5 12.17 -13.75 10.51
C ALA A 5 10.89 -13.09 11.00
N ALA A 6 10.92 -11.76 11.11
CA ALA A 6 9.75 -10.94 11.38
C ALA A 6 9.42 -10.02 10.20
N HIS A 7 8.14 -9.89 9.87
CA HIS A 7 7.63 -8.81 9.01
C HIS A 7 6.98 -7.76 9.91
N LEU A 8 7.62 -6.59 10.03
CA LEU A 8 7.23 -5.51 10.95
C LEU A 8 6.27 -4.51 10.30
N ASN A 9 5.11 -5.00 9.87
CA ASN A 9 4.02 -4.16 9.39
C ASN A 9 2.94 -4.07 10.49
N ASP A 10 2.54 -2.85 10.85
CA ASP A 10 1.59 -2.59 11.96
C ASP A 10 0.20 -3.21 11.75
N ALA A 11 -0.20 -3.55 10.52
CA ALA A 11 -1.43 -4.29 10.26
C ALA A 11 -1.33 -5.78 10.63
N GLY A 12 -0.13 -6.29 10.88
CA GLY A 12 0.10 -7.67 11.26
C GLY A 12 1.58 -7.96 11.39
N LEU A 13 2.12 -7.71 12.59
CA LEU A 13 3.46 -8.09 13.01
C LEU A 13 3.52 -9.61 13.01
N LEU A 14 4.35 -10.18 12.15
CA LEU A 14 4.36 -11.62 11.89
C LEU A 14 5.75 -12.18 12.15
N PHE A 15 5.84 -13.28 12.89
CA PHE A 15 7.09 -14.02 13.11
C PHE A 15 6.99 -15.42 12.51
N THR A 16 8.07 -15.91 11.90
CA THR A 16 8.15 -17.25 11.28
C THR A 16 9.54 -17.86 11.46
N ASP A 17 9.59 -19.19 11.51
CA ASP A 17 10.82 -19.99 11.39
C ASP A 17 11.12 -20.41 9.94
N GLY A 18 10.33 -19.93 8.98
CA GLY A 18 10.42 -20.29 7.56
C GLY A 18 9.42 -21.37 7.12
N GLU A 19 9.01 -22.24 8.04
CA GLU A 19 8.01 -23.28 7.79
C GLU A 19 6.63 -22.87 8.33
N ARG A 20 6.60 -22.36 9.56
CA ARG A 20 5.37 -22.02 10.29
C ARG A 20 5.34 -20.54 10.62
N ILE A 21 4.15 -19.96 10.56
CA ILE A 21 3.90 -18.67 11.18
C ILE A 21 3.76 -18.93 12.68
N LEU A 22 4.71 -18.44 13.46
CA LEU A 22 4.77 -18.64 14.91
C LEU A 22 3.77 -17.73 15.63
N CYS A 23 3.63 -16.50 15.16
CA CYS A 23 2.58 -15.61 15.62
C CYS A 23 2.27 -14.50 14.60
N ARG A 24 1.08 -13.89 14.75
CA ARG A 24 0.63 -12.71 14.02
C ARG A 24 -0.32 -11.87 14.87
N GLU A 25 -0.04 -10.59 15.03
CA GLU A 25 -0.91 -9.65 15.76
C GLU A 25 -0.79 -8.21 15.22
N PRO A 26 -1.84 -7.38 15.41
CA PRO A 26 -1.80 -5.99 14.96
C PRO A 26 -0.98 -5.11 15.92
N GLY A 27 -0.52 -3.97 15.43
CA GLY A 27 0.13 -2.91 16.21
C GLY A 27 -0.88 -2.08 16.98
N TYR A 28 -1.55 -2.70 17.96
CA TYR A 28 -2.47 -2.05 18.89
C TYR A 28 -1.91 -2.09 20.30
N ALA A 29 -2.09 -1.00 21.04
CA ALA A 29 -1.72 -0.90 22.44
C ALA A 29 -2.84 -0.19 23.22
N LEU A 30 -3.27 -0.77 24.33
CA LEU A 30 -4.26 -0.22 25.26
C LEU A 30 -3.54 0.28 26.50
N LEU A 31 -3.63 1.59 26.73
CA LEU A 31 -2.98 2.27 27.85
C LEU A 31 -3.81 2.08 29.13
N GLY A 32 -3.53 1.00 29.87
CA GLY A 32 -4.14 0.66 31.16
C GLY A 32 -3.63 1.53 32.32
N ASP A 33 -4.36 1.56 33.44
CA ASP A 33 -3.90 2.22 34.67
C ASP A 33 -2.85 1.35 35.39
N ASP A 34 -3.00 0.02 35.29
CA ASP A 34 -2.12 -0.99 35.89
C ASP A 34 -1.07 -1.54 34.92
N GLY A 35 -1.00 -1.04 33.68
CA GLY A 35 -0.01 -1.48 32.70
C GLY A 35 -0.44 -1.34 31.25
N LEU A 36 0.40 -1.85 30.36
CA LEU A 36 0.20 -1.82 28.92
C LEU A 36 -0.28 -3.19 28.43
N ILE A 37 -1.34 -3.19 27.64
CA ILE A 37 -1.79 -4.38 26.90
C ILE A 37 -1.50 -4.11 25.42
N SER A 38 -0.97 -5.10 24.69
CA SER A 38 -0.63 -4.93 23.27
C SER A 38 -1.15 -6.07 22.40
N GLY A 39 -1.12 -5.87 21.08
CA GLY A 39 -1.47 -6.88 20.10
C GLY A 39 -2.97 -7.12 20.00
N ARG A 40 -3.35 -8.39 19.88
CA ARG A 40 -4.73 -8.82 19.65
C ARG A 40 -5.66 -8.49 20.83
N GLU A 41 -5.13 -8.52 22.05
CA GLU A 41 -5.92 -8.22 23.24
C GLU A 41 -6.30 -6.73 23.28
N ALA A 42 -5.36 -5.83 22.95
CA ALA A 42 -5.66 -4.41 22.78
C ALA A 42 -6.64 -4.15 21.62
N TRP A 43 -6.53 -4.89 20.51
CA TRP A 43 -7.50 -4.83 19.42
C TRP A 43 -8.92 -5.24 19.85
N ALA A 44 -9.05 -6.26 20.68
CA ALA A 44 -10.33 -6.77 21.17
C ALA A 44 -11.06 -5.80 22.13
N SER A 45 -10.38 -4.73 22.56
CA SER A 45 -10.95 -3.65 23.37
C SER A 45 -10.95 -2.31 22.64
N ALA A 46 -10.66 -2.29 21.33
CA ALA A 46 -10.41 -1.07 20.60
C ALA A 46 -11.62 -0.12 20.53
N SER A 47 -12.82 -0.68 20.36
CA SER A 47 -14.08 0.06 20.36
C SER A 47 -14.65 0.26 21.77
N LEU A 48 -14.25 -0.59 22.73
CA LEU A 48 -14.64 -0.47 24.14
C LEU A 48 -13.93 0.71 24.83
N GLU A 49 -12.65 0.90 24.54
CA GLU A 49 -11.81 1.91 25.19
C GLU A 49 -11.03 2.80 24.19
N PRO A 50 -11.70 3.41 23.19
CA PRO A 50 -11.03 4.03 22.04
C PRO A 50 -10.09 5.18 22.43
N ARG A 51 -10.39 5.90 23.52
CA ARG A 51 -9.55 6.99 24.04
C ARG A 51 -8.22 6.53 24.66
N ARG A 52 -8.08 5.23 24.91
CA ARG A 52 -6.88 4.63 25.52
C ARG A 52 -6.07 3.82 24.50
N ILE A 53 -6.56 3.70 23.27
CA ILE A 53 -5.91 2.93 22.21
C ILE A 53 -4.86 3.79 21.51
N GLN A 54 -3.69 3.20 21.33
CA GLN A 54 -2.63 3.68 20.46
C GLN A 54 -2.43 2.64 19.35
N ASN A 55 -2.43 3.07 18.10
CA ASN A 55 -2.19 2.18 16.95
C ASN A 55 -1.26 2.77 15.89
N ARG A 56 -0.68 3.95 16.17
CA ARG A 56 0.26 4.65 15.29
C ARG A 56 1.72 4.45 15.67
N TYR A 57 2.01 3.83 16.81
CA TYR A 57 3.34 3.82 17.42
C TYR A 57 4.41 3.10 16.60
N TRP A 58 4.03 2.18 15.70
CA TRP A 58 4.94 1.59 14.71
C TRP A 58 5.20 2.49 13.49
N ASN A 59 4.22 3.31 13.10
CA ASN A 59 4.31 4.23 11.97
C ASN A 59 5.02 5.53 12.38
N ASP A 60 4.70 6.03 13.58
CA ASP A 60 5.17 7.29 14.16
C ASP A 60 6.19 6.99 15.29
N LEU A 61 7.11 6.04 15.03
CA LEU A 61 8.10 5.56 16.00
C LEU A 61 9.07 6.68 16.41
N SER A 62 9.02 7.07 17.68
CA SER A 62 9.79 8.19 18.22
C SER A 62 10.02 8.05 19.72
N THR A 63 10.97 8.82 20.24
CA THR A 63 11.21 9.01 21.68
C THR A 63 10.48 10.23 22.25
N THR A 64 9.56 10.82 21.49
CA THR A 64 8.74 11.94 21.98
C THR A 64 7.66 11.38 22.90
N ALA A 65 7.46 12.04 24.04
CA ALA A 65 6.42 11.69 25.00
C ALA A 65 5.04 11.67 24.33
N LEU A 66 4.18 10.74 24.74
CA LEU A 66 2.79 10.69 24.28
C LEU A 66 2.05 11.98 24.63
N THR A 67 1.11 12.37 23.77
CA THR A 67 0.33 13.60 23.92
C THR A 67 -0.73 13.52 25.03
N ASP A 68 -1.15 12.32 25.41
CA ASP A 68 -2.06 12.12 26.54
C ASP A 68 -1.32 12.41 27.85
N LEU A 69 -1.76 13.44 28.58
CA LEU A 69 -1.15 13.92 29.81
C LEU A 69 -0.98 12.82 30.88
N ARG A 70 -1.86 11.81 30.89
CA ARG A 70 -1.80 10.67 31.83
C ARG A 70 -0.63 9.73 31.53
N PHE A 71 -0.17 9.70 30.28
CA PHE A 71 0.82 8.76 29.76
C PHE A 71 2.06 9.46 29.20
N THR A 72 2.34 10.69 29.62
CA THR A 72 3.54 11.48 29.21
C THR A 72 4.87 10.84 29.60
N HIS A 73 4.86 9.86 30.50
CA HIS A 73 6.02 9.05 30.85
C HIS A 73 6.32 7.95 29.83
N LEU A 74 5.42 7.71 28.86
CA LEU A 74 5.60 6.77 27.76
C LEU A 74 5.86 7.53 26.46
N THR A 75 6.51 6.85 25.54
CA THR A 75 6.77 7.25 24.15
C THR A 75 6.28 6.16 23.20
N THR A 76 6.21 6.45 21.89
CA THR A 76 5.89 5.39 20.92
C THR A 76 6.97 4.30 20.86
N ALA A 77 8.23 4.64 21.18
CA ALA A 77 9.31 3.67 21.35
C ALA A 77 9.06 2.70 22.52
N ASP A 78 8.53 3.18 23.65
CA ASP A 78 8.18 2.31 24.79
C ASP A 78 7.07 1.32 24.41
N LEU A 79 6.09 1.76 23.61
CA LEU A 79 5.01 0.89 23.12
C LEU A 79 5.53 -0.18 22.14
N VAL A 80 6.43 0.20 21.22
CA VAL A 80 7.12 -0.75 20.34
C VAL A 80 7.95 -1.74 21.15
N SER A 81 8.74 -1.26 22.12
CA SER A 81 9.58 -2.09 22.99
C SER A 81 8.75 -3.13 23.74
N HIS A 82 7.68 -2.69 24.41
CA HIS A 82 6.80 -3.59 25.16
C HIS A 82 6.18 -4.68 24.27
N GLN A 83 5.63 -4.31 23.11
CA GLN A 83 5.02 -5.31 22.23
C GLN A 83 6.08 -6.25 21.64
N LEU A 84 7.22 -5.73 21.20
CA LEU A 84 8.29 -6.53 20.61
C LEU A 84 8.88 -7.50 21.63
N GLU A 85 9.05 -7.08 22.89
CA GLU A 85 9.48 -7.94 23.98
C GLU A 85 8.49 -9.09 24.22
N ALA A 86 7.18 -8.78 24.30
CA ALA A 86 6.14 -9.79 24.48
C ALA A 86 6.11 -10.80 23.31
N LEU A 87 6.24 -10.30 22.08
CA LEU A 87 6.32 -11.10 20.87
C LEU A 87 7.54 -12.04 20.89
N TRP A 88 8.71 -11.49 21.21
CA TRP A 88 9.96 -12.24 21.25
C TRP A 88 9.93 -13.33 22.33
N LYS A 89 9.54 -12.99 23.56
CA LYS A 89 9.39 -13.96 24.66
C LYS A 89 8.43 -15.10 24.32
N ARG A 90 7.38 -14.81 23.53
CA ARG A 90 6.39 -15.81 23.11
C ARG A 90 6.93 -16.80 22.07
N VAL A 91 7.80 -16.37 21.15
CA VAL A 91 8.19 -17.19 19.99
C VAL A 91 9.64 -17.69 20.01
N ALA A 92 10.55 -16.97 20.64
CA ALA A 92 11.97 -17.26 20.59
C ALA A 92 12.41 -18.25 21.68
N LYS A 93 13.41 -19.06 21.34
CA LYS A 93 14.14 -19.91 22.30
C LYS A 93 15.52 -19.31 22.56
N PRO A 94 16.16 -19.66 23.70
CA PRO A 94 17.53 -19.21 23.97
C PRO A 94 18.48 -19.50 22.80
N GLY A 95 19.16 -18.45 22.33
CA GLY A 95 20.11 -18.48 21.22
C GLY A 95 19.50 -18.20 19.84
N ASP A 96 18.18 -18.18 19.68
CA ASP A 96 17.57 -17.84 18.39
C ASP A 96 17.94 -16.42 17.94
N LYS A 97 18.07 -16.25 16.63
CA LYS A 97 18.43 -14.99 15.95
C LYS A 97 17.24 -14.42 15.21
N LEU A 98 17.24 -13.11 14.98
CA LEU A 98 16.13 -12.43 14.29
C LEU A 98 16.59 -11.70 13.02
N ALA A 99 15.92 -11.96 11.91
CA ALA A 99 15.97 -11.13 10.70
C ALA A 99 14.69 -10.30 10.60
N LEU A 100 14.82 -9.02 10.27
CA LEU A 100 13.70 -8.07 10.18
C LEU A 100 13.41 -7.70 8.72
N ALA A 101 12.18 -7.94 8.25
CA ALA A 101 11.64 -7.33 7.06
C ALA A 101 10.89 -6.06 7.46
N VAL A 102 11.41 -4.90 7.04
CA VAL A 102 10.91 -3.58 7.46
C VAL A 102 10.13 -2.89 6.33
N PRO A 103 9.02 -2.20 6.65
CA PRO A 103 8.17 -1.57 5.66
C PRO A 103 8.78 -0.28 5.12
N GLY A 104 8.41 0.08 3.89
CA GLY A 104 8.96 1.24 3.19
C GLY A 104 8.58 2.61 3.78
N TYR A 105 7.62 2.67 4.72
CA TYR A 105 7.26 3.91 5.41
C TYR A 105 8.20 4.27 6.58
N MET A 106 9.01 3.33 7.07
CA MET A 106 9.95 3.62 8.17
C MET A 106 11.16 4.41 7.64
N SER A 107 11.40 5.57 8.23
CA SER A 107 12.58 6.39 7.95
C SER A 107 13.85 5.77 8.53
N THR A 108 15.02 6.23 8.08
CA THR A 108 16.32 5.82 8.64
C THR A 108 16.39 6.03 10.16
N ASP A 109 15.80 7.11 10.67
CA ASP A 109 15.76 7.40 12.11
C ASP A 109 14.87 6.39 12.85
N ASN A 110 13.72 6.02 12.26
CA ASN A 110 12.87 4.96 12.84
C ASN A 110 13.61 3.61 12.89
N LEU A 111 14.37 3.28 11.84
CA LEU A 111 15.14 2.03 11.80
C LEU A 111 16.28 2.02 12.84
N GLY A 112 16.97 3.16 13.02
CA GLY A 112 17.98 3.30 14.07
C GLY A 112 17.39 3.13 15.47
N LEU A 113 16.24 3.76 15.72
CA LEU A 113 15.51 3.63 16.99
C LEU A 113 15.03 2.19 17.24
N LEU A 114 14.49 1.53 16.21
CA LEU A 114 14.10 0.12 16.29
C LEU A 114 15.28 -0.80 16.64
N LEU A 115 16.45 -0.58 16.02
CA LEU A 115 17.65 -1.34 16.36
C LEU A 115 18.08 -1.09 17.81
N GLY A 116 18.03 0.16 18.28
CA GLY A 116 18.25 0.50 19.69
C GLY A 116 17.33 -0.29 20.64
N ILE A 117 16.02 -0.31 20.36
CA ILE A 117 15.04 -1.09 21.12
C ILE A 117 15.40 -2.58 21.11
N THR A 118 15.77 -3.16 19.97
CA THR A 118 16.14 -4.58 19.91
C THR A 118 17.40 -4.90 20.71
N MET A 119 18.35 -3.97 20.77
CA MET A 119 19.57 -4.11 21.58
C MET A 119 19.25 -4.05 23.08
N ASP A 120 18.40 -3.11 23.51
CA ASP A 120 17.97 -2.98 24.91
C ASP A 120 17.18 -4.20 25.39
N LEU A 121 16.50 -4.90 24.48
CA LEU A 121 15.75 -6.14 24.74
C LEU A 121 16.59 -7.42 24.59
N ASP A 122 17.90 -7.31 24.37
CA ASP A 122 18.81 -8.44 24.09
C ASP A 122 18.31 -9.34 22.92
N ILE A 123 17.64 -8.77 21.93
CA ILE A 123 17.17 -9.47 20.72
C ILE A 123 18.32 -9.47 19.69
N PRO A 124 18.91 -10.63 19.35
CA PRO A 124 20.03 -10.70 18.44
C PRO A 124 19.58 -10.55 16.97
N VAL A 125 19.38 -9.31 16.55
CA VAL A 125 19.08 -8.97 15.16
C VAL A 125 20.32 -9.18 14.30
N VAL A 126 20.21 -9.99 13.24
CA VAL A 126 21.31 -10.32 12.33
C VAL A 126 21.15 -9.73 10.94
N ALA A 127 19.94 -9.32 10.57
CA ALA A 127 19.67 -8.69 9.28
C ALA A 127 18.44 -7.79 9.34
N MET A 128 18.45 -6.75 8.51
CA MET A 128 17.32 -5.87 8.27
C MET A 128 17.18 -5.67 6.76
N VAL A 129 16.02 -6.00 6.20
CA VAL A 129 15.78 -6.02 4.76
C VAL A 129 14.49 -5.30 4.43
N ASP A 130 14.47 -4.58 3.31
CA ASP A 130 13.25 -3.99 2.78
C ASP A 130 12.17 -5.06 2.51
N ALA A 131 10.94 -4.82 2.99
CA ALA A 131 9.84 -5.78 2.91
C ALA A 131 9.47 -6.16 1.46
N ALA A 132 9.52 -5.24 0.51
CA ALA A 132 9.18 -5.54 -0.89
C ALA A 132 10.25 -6.43 -1.54
N VAL A 133 11.51 -6.20 -1.21
CA VAL A 133 12.64 -7.05 -1.64
C VAL A 133 12.54 -8.44 -1.02
N ALA A 134 12.23 -8.52 0.28
CA ALA A 134 12.02 -9.77 0.99
C ALA A 134 10.81 -10.57 0.48
N ALA A 135 9.77 -9.91 -0.05
CA ALA A 135 8.62 -10.55 -0.67
C ALA A 135 8.88 -11.00 -2.13
N THR A 136 9.73 -10.29 -2.87
CA THR A 136 9.99 -10.55 -4.29
C THR A 136 11.03 -11.67 -4.46
N ARG A 137 10.54 -12.90 -4.60
CA ARG A 137 11.35 -14.14 -4.61
C ARG A 137 11.67 -14.68 -6.00
N ARG A 138 11.06 -14.12 -7.05
CA ARG A 138 11.16 -14.56 -8.46
C ARG A 138 11.57 -13.41 -9.36
N GLN A 139 12.21 -13.75 -10.47
CA GLN A 139 12.32 -12.86 -11.62
C GLN A 139 11.01 -12.88 -12.42
N TYR A 140 10.55 -11.72 -12.86
CA TYR A 140 9.42 -11.56 -13.78
C TYR A 140 9.96 -11.14 -15.16
N SER A 141 10.17 -12.10 -16.05
CA SER A 141 10.68 -11.85 -17.41
C SER A 141 9.65 -11.06 -18.23
N ASN A 142 10.13 -10.07 -19.00
CA ASN A 142 9.33 -9.14 -19.80
C ASN A 142 8.36 -8.25 -19.01
N ALA A 143 8.51 -8.19 -17.68
CA ALA A 143 7.68 -7.37 -16.83
C ALA A 143 8.52 -6.63 -15.78
N VAL A 144 7.93 -5.60 -15.19
CA VAL A 144 8.52 -4.88 -14.07
C VAL A 144 7.68 -5.14 -12.82
N PRO A 145 8.27 -5.70 -11.75
CA PRO A 145 7.54 -6.01 -10.53
C PRO A 145 7.29 -4.76 -9.68
N ALA A 146 6.08 -4.72 -9.11
CA ALA A 146 5.77 -3.87 -7.96
C ALA A 146 5.16 -4.71 -6.84
N HIS A 147 5.58 -4.45 -5.61
CA HIS A 147 4.99 -5.02 -4.40
C HIS A 147 4.03 -4.02 -3.76
N ILE A 148 2.82 -4.48 -3.44
CA ILE A 148 1.76 -3.69 -2.82
C ILE A 148 1.45 -4.31 -1.47
N ASP A 149 1.67 -3.52 -0.41
CA ASP A 149 1.35 -3.92 0.96
C ASP A 149 0.48 -2.86 1.64
N LEU A 150 -0.33 -3.30 2.62
CA LEU A 150 -1.20 -2.43 3.40
C LEU A 150 -0.73 -2.41 4.84
N SER A 151 -0.49 -1.21 5.37
CA SER A 151 -0.34 -0.96 6.81
C SER A 151 -1.71 -0.61 7.41
N LEU A 152 -1.78 -0.38 8.71
CA LEU A 152 -3.00 0.15 9.34
C LEU A 152 -3.39 1.50 8.74
N HIS A 153 -2.40 2.35 8.41
CA HIS A 153 -2.61 3.76 8.08
C HIS A 153 -2.37 4.11 6.60
N SER A 154 -1.64 3.28 5.85
CA SER A 154 -1.28 3.58 4.46
C SER A 154 -1.18 2.32 3.59
N ALA A 155 -1.24 2.49 2.28
CA ALA A 155 -0.72 1.50 1.36
C ALA A 155 0.73 1.86 0.98
N THR A 156 1.60 0.87 0.80
CA THR A 156 2.93 1.08 0.24
C THR A 156 3.03 0.35 -1.09
N VAL A 157 3.36 1.08 -2.14
CA VAL A 157 3.59 0.54 -3.48
C VAL A 157 5.07 0.69 -3.82
N THR A 158 5.78 -0.43 -3.97
CA THR A 158 7.23 -0.45 -4.19
C THR A 158 7.56 -1.09 -5.52
N ARG A 159 8.16 -0.32 -6.42
CA ARG A 159 8.70 -0.80 -7.69
C ARG A 159 10.10 -1.38 -7.46
N LEU A 160 10.39 -2.52 -8.10
CA LEU A 160 11.69 -3.17 -8.02
C LEU A 160 12.36 -3.29 -9.39
N SER A 161 13.69 -3.15 -9.41
CA SER A 161 14.52 -3.55 -10.54
C SER A 161 14.89 -5.04 -10.43
N GLN A 162 15.34 -5.61 -11.55
CA GLN A 162 15.65 -7.03 -11.69
C GLN A 162 17.07 -7.27 -12.22
N ASP A 163 18.05 -6.54 -11.69
CA ASP A 163 19.44 -6.57 -12.13
C ASP A 163 20.18 -7.81 -11.56
N GLY A 164 19.74 -9.00 -11.99
CA GLY A 164 20.23 -10.30 -11.51
C GLY A 164 19.69 -10.73 -10.13
N GLN A 165 18.95 -9.86 -9.46
CA GLN A 165 18.32 -10.08 -8.17
C GLN A 165 17.13 -9.12 -7.98
N ALA A 166 16.30 -9.33 -6.97
CA ALA A 166 15.28 -8.35 -6.60
C ALA A 166 15.95 -7.15 -5.94
N GLN A 167 15.74 -5.95 -6.46
CA GLN A 167 16.36 -4.73 -5.93
C GLN A 167 15.34 -3.61 -5.82
N TYR A 168 15.33 -2.92 -4.67
CA TYR A 168 14.51 -1.73 -4.47
C TYR A 168 14.88 -0.67 -5.51
N GLU A 169 13.91 -0.16 -6.26
CA GLU A 169 14.10 0.99 -7.16
C GLU A 169 13.49 2.25 -6.52
N ARG A 170 12.20 2.19 -6.18
CA ARG A 170 11.45 3.32 -5.62
C ARG A 170 10.14 2.86 -4.98
N ALA A 171 9.61 3.66 -4.06
CA ALA A 171 8.30 3.42 -3.47
C ALA A 171 7.48 4.70 -3.37
N ALA A 172 6.16 4.55 -3.28
CA ALA A 172 5.25 5.58 -2.83
C ALA A 172 4.44 5.07 -1.63
N VAL A 173 4.36 5.89 -0.59
CA VAL A 173 3.45 5.67 0.54
C VAL A 173 2.17 6.42 0.24
N VAL A 174 1.09 5.66 0.02
CA VAL A 174 -0.23 6.18 -0.31
C VAL A 174 -0.97 6.42 1.01
N ALA A 175 -0.96 7.68 1.45
CA ALA A 175 -1.69 8.12 2.62
C ALA A 175 -3.19 7.80 2.50
N GLU A 176 -3.85 7.64 3.65
CA GLU A 176 -5.29 7.38 3.75
C GLU A 176 -5.77 6.11 3.02
N SER A 177 -4.84 5.25 2.59
CA SER A 177 -5.12 4.00 1.88
C SER A 177 -4.74 2.76 2.71
N GLY A 178 -4.70 2.91 4.03
CA GLY A 178 -4.45 1.81 4.96
C GLY A 178 -5.70 1.00 5.28
N MET A 179 -5.50 -0.07 6.06
CA MET A 179 -6.58 -0.97 6.48
C MET A 179 -7.65 -0.26 7.32
N LEU A 180 -7.29 0.72 8.14
CA LEU A 180 -8.28 1.46 8.95
C LEU A 180 -9.21 2.32 8.10
N SER A 181 -8.72 2.93 7.02
CA SER A 181 -9.56 3.65 6.08
C SER A 181 -10.60 2.73 5.43
N LEU A 182 -10.17 1.55 5.01
CA LEU A 182 -11.04 0.54 4.41
C LEU A 182 -12.06 0.00 5.42
N TYR A 183 -11.63 -0.31 6.64
CA TYR A 183 -12.52 -0.76 7.70
C TYR A 183 -13.57 0.30 8.04
N ALA A 184 -13.20 1.58 8.15
CA ALA A 184 -14.15 2.65 8.42
C ALA A 184 -15.24 2.74 7.33
N ILE A 185 -14.85 2.60 6.05
CA ILE A 185 -15.78 2.56 4.92
C ILE A 185 -16.76 1.39 5.06
N TRP A 186 -16.25 0.18 5.28
CA TRP A 186 -17.09 -1.01 5.34
C TRP A 186 -17.94 -1.07 6.61
N LEU A 187 -17.40 -0.69 7.78
CA LEU A 187 -18.17 -0.64 9.03
C LEU A 187 -19.35 0.32 8.90
N ARG A 188 -19.15 1.49 8.27
CA ARG A 188 -20.24 2.43 7.99
C ARG A 188 -21.30 1.83 7.06
N MET A 189 -20.88 1.24 5.94
CA MET A 189 -21.80 0.58 4.99
C MET A 189 -22.60 -0.55 5.68
N ILE A 190 -21.93 -1.35 6.51
CA ILE A 190 -22.56 -2.43 7.27
C ILE A 190 -23.59 -1.86 8.25
N ALA A 191 -23.23 -0.84 9.03
CA ALA A 191 -24.15 -0.20 9.96
C ALA A 191 -25.38 0.39 9.26
N GLU A 192 -25.19 1.07 8.12
CA GLU A 192 -26.28 1.60 7.30
C GLU A 192 -27.24 0.47 6.84
N SER A 193 -26.70 -0.70 6.48
CA SER A 193 -27.50 -1.87 6.09
C SER A 193 -28.29 -2.47 7.28
N PHE A 194 -27.68 -2.59 8.46
CA PHE A 194 -28.38 -3.02 9.67
C PHE A 194 -29.55 -2.08 10.04
N VAL A 195 -29.35 -0.77 9.93
CA VAL A 195 -30.41 0.22 10.19
C VAL A 195 -31.55 0.06 9.19
N GLN A 196 -31.25 -0.14 7.91
CA GLN A 196 -32.27 -0.29 6.86
C GLN A 196 -33.06 -1.60 6.99
N GLN A 197 -32.38 -2.73 7.27
CA GLN A 197 -33.00 -4.06 7.20
C GLN A 197 -33.54 -4.55 8.54
N SER A 198 -32.93 -4.14 9.66
CA SER A 198 -33.28 -4.62 11.01
C SER A 198 -33.68 -3.52 11.99
N ARG A 199 -33.61 -2.23 11.58
CA ARG A 199 -33.86 -1.04 12.43
C ARG A 199 -32.97 -0.97 13.68
N PHE A 200 -31.84 -1.67 13.64
CA PHE A 200 -30.84 -1.68 14.69
C PHE A 200 -29.60 -0.93 14.20
N ASP A 201 -29.10 0.00 15.02
CA ASP A 201 -27.84 0.68 14.76
C ASP A 201 -26.73 -0.01 15.56
N PRO A 202 -25.87 -0.81 14.92
CA PRO A 202 -24.80 -1.53 15.61
C PRO A 202 -23.66 -0.64 16.08
N LEU A 203 -23.63 0.65 15.71
CA LEU A 203 -22.66 1.63 16.20
C LEU A 203 -23.17 2.41 17.42
N HIS A 204 -24.35 2.06 17.95
CA HIS A 204 -24.92 2.77 19.09
C HIS A 204 -24.25 2.44 20.44
N THR A 205 -23.70 1.23 20.59
CA THR A 205 -22.97 0.83 21.79
C THR A 205 -21.59 0.29 21.46
N ALA A 206 -20.65 0.46 22.40
CA ALA A 206 -19.27 0.05 22.21
C ALA A 206 -19.12 -1.47 22.04
N GLU A 207 -19.98 -2.25 22.70
CA GLU A 207 -19.97 -3.71 22.63
C GLU A 207 -20.36 -4.20 21.23
N THR A 208 -21.35 -3.58 20.60
CA THR A 208 -21.80 -3.98 19.25
C THR A 208 -20.85 -3.45 18.18
N GLU A 209 -20.24 -2.28 18.40
CA GLU A 209 -19.15 -1.78 17.54
C GLU A 209 -17.92 -2.70 17.59
N GLN A 210 -17.52 -3.16 18.78
CA GLN A 210 -16.45 -4.16 18.92
C GLN A 210 -16.81 -5.47 18.21
N ALA A 211 -18.06 -5.95 18.34
CA ALA A 211 -18.52 -7.15 17.66
C ALA A 211 -18.45 -7.04 16.12
N LEU A 212 -18.78 -5.86 15.56
CA LEU A 212 -18.56 -5.58 14.14
C LEU A 212 -17.07 -5.64 13.77
N GLN A 213 -16.24 -4.96 14.56
CA GLN A 213 -14.80 -4.87 14.31
C GLN A 213 -14.12 -6.25 14.36
N ASP A 214 -14.54 -7.12 15.27
CA ASP A 214 -13.97 -8.47 15.41
C ASP A 214 -14.32 -9.38 14.23
N ARG A 215 -15.48 -9.18 13.59
CA ARG A 215 -15.98 -10.02 12.49
C ARG A 215 -15.71 -9.46 11.10
N ILE A 216 -15.23 -8.21 10.97
CA ILE A 216 -15.05 -7.54 9.68
C ILE A 216 -14.19 -8.37 8.70
N LEU A 217 -13.10 -8.97 9.18
CA LEU A 217 -12.20 -9.76 8.34
C LEU A 217 -12.85 -11.04 7.80
N ASP A 218 -13.74 -11.66 8.58
CA ASP A 218 -14.48 -12.85 8.16
C ASP A 218 -15.50 -12.49 7.08
N TRP A 219 -16.20 -11.37 7.23
CA TRP A 219 -17.14 -10.87 6.23
C TRP A 219 -16.46 -10.50 4.91
N LEU A 220 -15.27 -9.88 4.97
CA LEU A 220 -14.48 -9.60 3.76
C LEU A 220 -14.02 -10.90 3.08
N ALA A 221 -13.69 -11.94 3.83
CA ALA A 221 -13.36 -13.25 3.26
C ALA A 221 -14.57 -13.89 2.54
N ILE A 222 -15.78 -13.72 3.09
CA ILE A 222 -17.02 -14.15 2.44
C ILE A 222 -17.27 -13.34 1.16
N ALA A 223 -17.12 -12.01 1.22
CA ALA A 223 -17.31 -11.13 0.07
C ALA A 223 -16.43 -11.49 -1.14
N ASN A 224 -15.23 -12.05 -0.89
CA ASN A 224 -14.33 -12.52 -1.95
C ASN A 224 -14.77 -13.82 -2.64
N THR A 225 -15.65 -14.60 -2.02
CA THR A 225 -15.96 -15.98 -2.46
C THR A 225 -17.43 -16.23 -2.76
N ARG A 226 -18.32 -15.35 -2.31
CA ARG A 226 -19.78 -15.46 -2.47
C ARG A 226 -20.36 -14.21 -3.11
N GLU A 227 -21.59 -14.31 -3.62
CA GLU A 227 -22.31 -13.19 -4.24
C GLU A 227 -22.88 -12.20 -3.20
N SER A 228 -23.17 -12.68 -1.99
CA SER A 228 -23.65 -11.87 -0.87
C SER A 228 -23.01 -12.27 0.46
N VAL A 229 -23.04 -11.34 1.40
CA VAL A 229 -22.56 -11.51 2.78
C VAL A 229 -23.73 -11.31 3.74
N THR A 230 -24.14 -12.39 4.38
CA THR A 230 -25.08 -12.33 5.51
C THR A 230 -24.32 -12.09 6.80
N MET A 231 -24.77 -11.10 7.57
CA MET A 231 -24.14 -10.68 8.82
C MET A 231 -25.17 -10.72 9.94
N ASP A 232 -24.70 -11.09 11.13
CA ASP A 232 -25.51 -11.19 12.33
C ASP A 232 -24.80 -10.55 13.52
N ILE A 233 -25.58 -9.87 14.36
CA ILE A 233 -25.12 -9.27 15.62
C ILE A 233 -26.17 -9.53 16.69
N GLU A 234 -25.73 -9.99 17.85
CA GLU A 234 -26.60 -10.16 19.01
C GLU A 234 -26.50 -8.95 19.93
N TYR A 235 -27.64 -8.39 20.34
CA TYR A 235 -27.72 -7.35 21.35
C TYR A 235 -28.82 -7.69 22.36
N ARG A 236 -28.46 -7.80 23.64
CA ARG A 236 -29.38 -8.15 24.74
C ARG A 236 -30.23 -9.42 24.48
N GLY A 237 -29.62 -10.44 23.88
CA GLY A 237 -30.30 -11.72 23.55
C GLY A 237 -31.15 -11.70 22.28
N ILE A 238 -31.14 -10.60 21.52
CA ILE A 238 -31.87 -10.46 20.26
C ILE A 238 -30.87 -10.43 19.11
N ALA A 239 -31.04 -11.33 18.15
CA ALA A 239 -30.24 -11.36 16.93
C ALA A 239 -30.81 -10.37 15.90
N HIS A 240 -29.95 -9.50 15.40
CA HIS A 240 -30.19 -8.61 14.26
C HIS A 240 -29.41 -9.14 13.06
N GLN A 241 -29.97 -8.99 11.85
CA GLN A 241 -29.37 -9.49 10.63
C GLN A 241 -29.42 -8.45 9.52
N ALA A 242 -28.40 -8.47 8.66
CA ALA A 242 -28.33 -7.71 7.43
C ALA A 242 -27.64 -8.54 6.34
N GLU A 243 -28.04 -8.35 5.09
CA GLU A 243 -27.40 -8.93 3.93
C GLU A 243 -26.95 -7.84 2.96
N ILE A 244 -25.71 -7.93 2.48
CA ILE A 244 -25.13 -6.98 1.52
C ILE A 244 -24.56 -7.75 0.33
N ALA A 245 -24.76 -7.26 -0.89
CA ALA A 245 -24.13 -7.86 -2.07
C ALA A 245 -22.61 -7.64 -2.05
N SER A 246 -21.82 -8.64 -2.42
CA SER A 246 -20.35 -8.55 -2.39
C SER A 246 -19.80 -7.41 -3.26
N LEU A 247 -20.50 -7.08 -4.36
CA LEU A 247 -20.16 -5.94 -5.21
C LEU A 247 -20.25 -4.59 -4.49
N GLU A 248 -21.08 -4.45 -3.46
CA GLU A 248 -21.17 -3.22 -2.67
C GLU A 248 -19.91 -3.00 -1.82
N PHE A 249 -19.29 -4.07 -1.29
CA PHE A 249 -18.00 -3.98 -0.61
C PHE A 249 -16.90 -3.44 -1.54
N VAL A 250 -16.89 -3.91 -2.79
CA VAL A 250 -15.95 -3.44 -3.82
C VAL A 250 -16.24 -1.98 -4.20
N ALA A 251 -17.51 -1.65 -4.41
CA ALA A 251 -17.94 -0.30 -4.77
C ALA A 251 -17.56 0.71 -3.66
N ALA A 252 -17.81 0.37 -2.39
CA ALA A 252 -17.49 1.22 -1.25
C ALA A 252 -15.98 1.52 -1.14
N ALA A 253 -15.11 0.53 -1.42
CA ALA A 253 -13.66 0.69 -1.36
C ALA A 253 -13.03 1.40 -2.57
N THR A 254 -13.82 1.72 -3.60
CA THR A 254 -13.35 2.31 -4.86
C THR A 254 -12.48 3.56 -4.67
N PRO A 255 -12.80 4.54 -3.81
CA PRO A 255 -11.95 5.72 -3.63
C PRO A 255 -10.53 5.37 -3.17
N VAL A 256 -10.39 4.44 -2.23
CA VAL A 256 -9.09 3.97 -1.74
C VAL A 256 -8.33 3.24 -2.84
N TYR A 257 -9.00 2.36 -3.59
CA TYR A 257 -8.37 1.62 -4.68
C TYR A 257 -7.91 2.54 -5.82
N GLN A 258 -8.68 3.59 -6.12
CA GLN A 258 -8.30 4.59 -7.12
C GLN A 258 -7.03 5.36 -6.71
N ASN A 259 -6.84 5.64 -5.43
CA ASN A 259 -5.61 6.25 -4.92
C ASN A 259 -4.39 5.33 -5.12
N ILE A 260 -4.54 4.04 -4.79
CA ILE A 260 -3.49 3.03 -5.01
C ILE A 260 -3.17 2.88 -6.51
N VAL A 261 -4.20 2.79 -7.36
CA VAL A 261 -4.07 2.72 -8.82
C VAL A 261 -3.32 3.94 -9.37
N SER A 262 -3.67 5.14 -8.92
CA SER A 262 -3.06 6.38 -9.40
C SER A 262 -1.56 6.44 -9.07
N ASN A 263 -1.18 6.01 -7.86
CA ASN A 263 0.24 5.91 -7.47
C ASN A 263 0.98 4.86 -8.30
N LEU A 264 0.40 3.67 -8.48
CA LEU A 264 1.02 2.61 -9.29
C LEU A 264 1.23 3.07 -10.73
N ARG A 265 0.25 3.70 -11.36
CA ARG A 265 0.35 4.17 -12.75
C ARG A 265 1.44 5.22 -12.94
N ALA A 266 1.68 6.07 -11.94
CA ALA A 266 2.79 7.03 -11.97
C ALA A 266 4.17 6.38 -11.75
N LEU A 267 4.23 5.19 -11.12
CA LEU A 267 5.47 4.44 -10.92
C LEU A 267 5.94 3.66 -12.16
N TYR A 268 5.03 3.35 -13.09
CA TYR A 268 5.37 2.65 -14.33
C TYR A 268 5.67 3.62 -15.46
N ARG A 269 6.69 3.27 -16.26
CA ARG A 269 6.99 3.96 -17.51
C ARG A 269 6.08 3.44 -18.61
N ALA A 270 5.83 4.26 -19.63
CA ALA A 270 5.02 3.82 -20.76
C ALA A 270 5.66 2.62 -21.47
N GLY A 271 4.83 1.65 -21.89
CA GLY A 271 5.27 0.41 -22.54
C GLY A 271 5.79 -0.67 -21.60
N GLU A 272 5.99 -0.39 -20.31
CA GLU A 272 6.33 -1.42 -19.33
C GLU A 272 5.10 -2.27 -18.99
N THR A 273 5.31 -3.59 -18.85
CA THR A 273 4.26 -4.52 -18.39
C THR A 273 4.35 -4.69 -16.88
N PRO A 274 3.32 -4.33 -16.10
CA PRO A 274 3.32 -4.52 -14.66
C PRO A 274 3.25 -5.99 -14.23
N ALA A 275 4.02 -6.35 -13.20
CA ALA A 275 3.84 -7.58 -12.40
C ALA A 275 3.49 -7.18 -10.95
N LEU A 276 2.20 -7.18 -10.63
CA LEU A 276 1.66 -6.60 -9.39
C LEU A 276 1.57 -7.66 -8.29
N GLN A 277 2.51 -7.65 -7.35
CA GLN A 277 2.57 -8.58 -6.23
C GLN A 277 1.75 -8.03 -5.06
N LEU A 278 0.66 -8.69 -4.69
CA LEU A 278 -0.14 -8.35 -3.52
C LEU A 278 0.33 -9.16 -2.31
N SER A 279 0.66 -8.49 -1.21
CA SER A 279 0.84 -9.17 0.07
C SER A 279 -0.43 -9.94 0.46
N ASP A 280 -0.31 -10.94 1.36
CA ASP A 280 -1.45 -11.76 1.77
C ASP A 280 -2.60 -10.95 2.40
N ARG A 281 -2.28 -9.79 2.99
CA ARG A 281 -3.27 -8.85 3.53
C ARG A 281 -3.93 -8.01 2.43
N ALA A 282 -3.16 -7.51 1.46
CA ALA A 282 -3.73 -6.79 0.31
C ALA A 282 -4.62 -7.71 -0.54
N ALA A 283 -4.20 -8.96 -0.74
CA ALA A 283 -4.96 -9.97 -1.48
C ALA A 283 -6.33 -10.32 -0.86
N ARG A 284 -6.56 -10.00 0.43
CA ARG A 284 -7.85 -10.22 1.10
C ARG A 284 -8.86 -9.10 0.87
N MET A 285 -8.47 -8.00 0.25
CA MET A 285 -9.34 -6.85 0.05
C MET A 285 -10.28 -7.10 -1.14
N PRO A 286 -11.62 -7.10 -0.94
CA PRO A 286 -12.58 -7.43 -2.00
C PRO A 286 -12.40 -6.60 -3.27
N GLY A 287 -12.16 -7.26 -4.40
CA GLY A 287 -12.05 -6.62 -5.71
C GLY A 287 -10.78 -5.77 -5.94
N LEU A 288 -9.84 -5.71 -4.99
CA LEU A 288 -8.58 -4.96 -5.17
C LEU A 288 -7.75 -5.53 -6.33
N ALA A 289 -7.55 -6.85 -6.37
CA ALA A 289 -6.79 -7.52 -7.43
C ALA A 289 -7.37 -7.25 -8.82
N ASP A 290 -8.70 -7.41 -8.97
CA ASP A 290 -9.39 -7.15 -10.23
C ASP A 290 -9.31 -5.67 -10.64
N THR A 291 -9.47 -4.76 -9.67
CA THR A 291 -9.34 -3.31 -9.91
C THR A 291 -7.95 -2.96 -10.40
N LEU A 292 -6.90 -3.52 -9.77
CA LEU A 292 -5.52 -3.30 -10.19
C LEU A 292 -5.26 -3.86 -11.59
N LYS A 293 -5.69 -5.09 -11.87
CA LYS A 293 -5.55 -5.71 -13.19
C LYS A 293 -6.25 -4.88 -14.26
N ALA A 294 -7.49 -4.44 -14.01
CA ALA A 294 -8.28 -3.69 -14.97
C ALA A 294 -7.76 -2.26 -15.22
N ARG A 295 -7.24 -1.59 -14.18
CA ARG A 295 -6.90 -0.15 -14.25
C ARG A 295 -5.41 0.13 -14.43
N VAL A 296 -4.53 -0.74 -13.95
CA VAL A 296 -3.07 -0.62 -14.12
C VAL A 296 -2.58 -1.46 -15.29
N GLY A 297 -3.20 -2.62 -15.54
CA GLY A 297 -2.77 -3.59 -16.54
C GLY A 297 -1.74 -4.59 -16.00
N GLY A 298 -1.26 -5.47 -16.88
CA GLY A 298 -0.31 -6.53 -16.52
C GLY A 298 -0.96 -7.71 -15.80
N GLU A 299 -0.17 -8.42 -15.00
CA GLU A 299 -0.65 -9.56 -14.20
C GLU A 299 -0.51 -9.32 -12.70
N VAL A 300 -1.46 -9.90 -11.95
CA VAL A 300 -1.52 -9.80 -10.49
C VAL A 300 -1.10 -11.13 -9.87
N PHE A 301 -0.14 -11.07 -8.96
CA PHE A 301 0.40 -12.21 -8.24
C PHE A 301 -0.01 -12.10 -6.77
N LEU A 302 -0.88 -13.00 -6.32
CA LEU A 302 -1.27 -13.08 -4.91
C LEU A 302 -0.21 -13.84 -4.13
N LEU A 303 0.43 -13.18 -3.17
CA LEU A 303 1.46 -13.80 -2.36
C LEU A 303 0.87 -14.64 -1.21
N GLU A 304 1.56 -15.72 -0.88
CA GLU A 304 1.18 -16.63 0.21
C GLU A 304 1.27 -15.96 1.60
N PRO A 305 0.52 -16.45 2.61
CA PRO A 305 0.61 -15.95 3.97
C PRO A 305 2.05 -15.94 4.51
N GLY A 306 2.53 -14.75 4.89
CA GLY A 306 3.87 -14.56 5.41
C GLY A 306 4.98 -14.59 4.36
N ALA A 307 4.65 -14.47 3.05
CA ALA A 307 5.62 -14.49 1.94
C ALA A 307 6.85 -13.60 2.19
N THR A 308 6.65 -12.40 2.74
CA THR A 308 7.73 -11.45 3.08
C THR A 308 8.73 -12.04 4.08
N ALA A 309 8.25 -12.53 5.23
CA ALA A 309 9.13 -13.06 6.27
C ALA A 309 9.72 -14.42 5.86
N ARG A 310 8.96 -15.25 5.14
CA ARG A 310 9.44 -16.52 4.57
C ARG A 310 10.54 -16.30 3.54
N GLY A 311 10.35 -15.32 2.65
CA GLY A 311 11.34 -14.93 1.67
C GLY A 311 12.59 -14.31 2.31
N LEU A 312 12.44 -13.65 3.46
CA LEU A 312 13.59 -13.17 4.24
C LEU A 312 14.39 -14.33 4.83
N VAL A 313 13.77 -15.20 5.64
CA VAL A 313 14.51 -16.29 6.32
C VAL A 313 15.15 -17.27 5.34
N ALA A 314 14.52 -17.53 4.19
CA ALA A 314 15.07 -18.42 3.16
C ALA A 314 16.34 -17.87 2.48
N ARG A 315 16.56 -16.55 2.51
CA ARG A 315 17.61 -15.86 1.74
C ARG A 315 18.59 -15.06 2.60
N CYS A 316 18.33 -14.99 3.90
CA CYS A 316 19.20 -14.31 4.84
C CYS A 316 20.39 -15.22 5.19
N SER A 317 21.61 -14.78 4.88
CA SER A 317 22.81 -15.48 5.35
C SER A 317 23.01 -15.23 6.85
N GLU A 318 23.35 -16.26 7.62
CA GLU A 318 23.66 -16.13 9.06
C GLU A 318 24.95 -15.34 9.37
N GLN A 319 25.69 -14.91 8.35
CA GLN A 319 26.94 -14.18 8.51
C GLN A 319 26.66 -12.74 8.96
N GLN A 320 27.03 -12.44 10.21
CA GLN A 320 27.07 -11.08 10.73
C GLN A 320 28.09 -10.27 9.91
N PRO A 321 27.69 -9.16 9.26
CA PRO A 321 28.64 -8.23 8.69
C PRO A 321 29.51 -7.68 9.82
N ALA A 322 30.82 -7.56 9.62
CA ALA A 322 31.77 -7.02 10.59
C ALA A 322 31.56 -5.52 10.93
N GLY A 323 30.42 -4.91 10.54
CA GLY A 323 30.12 -3.49 10.63
C GLY A 323 28.70 -3.15 11.12
N GLY A 324 28.01 -4.08 11.79
CA GLY A 324 26.66 -3.87 12.33
C GLY A 324 25.54 -4.18 11.32
N VAL A 325 24.29 -4.07 11.78
CA VAL A 325 23.10 -4.34 10.96
C VAL A 325 22.78 -3.09 10.15
N THR A 326 22.75 -3.23 8.82
CA THR A 326 22.36 -2.17 7.88
C THR A 326 21.12 -2.61 7.08
N LEU A 327 20.39 -1.64 6.53
CA LEU A 327 19.23 -1.94 5.69
C LEU A 327 19.70 -2.49 4.33
N VAL A 328 19.36 -3.75 4.06
CA VAL A 328 19.58 -4.39 2.77
C VAL A 328 18.39 -4.13 1.85
N ARG A 329 18.68 -3.63 0.64
CA ARG A 329 17.70 -3.26 -0.38
C ARG A 329 17.79 -4.10 -1.66
N HIS A 330 18.44 -5.25 -1.57
CA HIS A 330 18.50 -6.23 -2.64
C HIS A 330 18.60 -7.66 -2.06
N LEU A 331 17.98 -8.64 -2.71
CA LEU A 331 18.10 -10.05 -2.36
C LEU A 331 18.06 -10.93 -3.61
N PRO A 332 18.87 -12.00 -3.67
CA PRO A 332 18.81 -12.95 -4.78
C PRO A 332 17.41 -13.58 -4.88
N TRP A 333 17.04 -14.04 -6.06
CA TRP A 333 15.83 -14.86 -6.21
C TRP A 333 16.10 -16.29 -5.75
N ASP A 334 15.11 -16.92 -5.14
CA ASP A 334 15.18 -18.30 -4.65
C ASP A 334 14.02 -19.17 -5.18
N GLN A 335 13.24 -18.63 -6.12
CA GLN A 335 12.16 -19.32 -6.79
C GLN A 335 12.28 -19.18 -8.31
N ALA A 336 11.65 -20.10 -9.04
CA ALA A 336 11.72 -20.14 -10.51
C ALA A 336 11.17 -18.85 -11.15
N PRO A 337 11.79 -18.38 -12.26
CA PRO A 337 11.33 -17.20 -12.97
C PRO A 337 9.93 -17.42 -13.56
N VAL A 338 9.18 -16.32 -13.71
CA VAL A 338 7.89 -16.29 -14.39
C VAL A 338 8.03 -15.39 -15.62
N SER A 339 7.50 -15.83 -16.76
CA SER A 339 7.42 -15.00 -17.98
C SER A 339 6.00 -14.51 -18.15
N LEU A 340 5.82 -13.21 -18.38
CA LEU A 340 4.54 -12.64 -18.75
C LEU A 340 4.48 -12.51 -20.27
N ASP A 341 3.35 -12.93 -20.84
CA ASP A 341 3.04 -12.63 -22.23
C ASP A 341 2.68 -11.15 -22.33
N VAL A 342 3.43 -10.41 -23.17
CA VAL A 342 3.15 -9.01 -23.44
C VAL A 342 1.88 -8.93 -24.28
N ALA A 343 0.72 -8.99 -23.62
CA ALA A 343 -0.55 -8.75 -24.30
C ALA A 343 -0.55 -7.32 -24.84
N SER A 344 -0.70 -7.19 -26.15
CA SER A 344 -0.82 -5.90 -26.83
C SER A 344 -2.20 -5.31 -26.52
N GLY A 345 -2.31 -4.55 -25.43
CA GLY A 345 -3.53 -3.80 -25.12
C GLY A 345 -3.66 -3.48 -23.64
N ASN A 346 -3.47 -2.22 -23.28
CA ASN A 346 -3.94 -1.74 -21.98
C ASN A 346 -5.47 -1.73 -21.98
N SER A 347 -6.10 -2.23 -20.92
CA SER A 347 -7.56 -2.30 -20.73
C SER A 347 -8.21 -0.95 -20.37
N GLY A 348 -7.43 0.14 -20.31
CA GLY A 348 -7.95 1.47 -20.04
C GLY A 348 -8.57 2.11 -21.28
N SER A 349 -9.70 2.80 -21.13
CA SER A 349 -10.27 3.63 -22.21
C SER A 349 -9.22 4.67 -22.64
N GLN A 350 -8.82 4.60 -23.91
CA GLN A 350 -7.84 5.52 -24.47
C GLN A 350 -8.48 6.91 -24.67
N PRO A 351 -7.82 8.00 -24.22
CA PRO A 351 -8.34 9.34 -24.44
C PRO A 351 -8.17 9.75 -25.90
N THR A 352 -9.17 10.46 -26.43
CA THR A 352 -9.13 10.99 -27.80
C THR A 352 -8.73 12.45 -27.84
N HIS A 353 -8.88 13.19 -26.74
CA HIS A 353 -8.53 14.61 -26.65
C HIS A 353 -7.89 14.95 -25.31
N VAL A 354 -7.07 16.00 -25.31
CA VAL A 354 -6.66 16.72 -24.11
C VAL A 354 -7.51 17.99 -23.98
N LEU A 355 -8.09 18.21 -22.81
CA LEU A 355 -8.85 19.40 -22.47
C LEU A 355 -7.99 20.34 -21.62
N LEU A 356 -7.78 21.55 -22.13
CA LEU A 356 -7.21 22.68 -21.40
C LEU A 356 -8.27 23.77 -21.31
N GLN A 357 -8.74 24.10 -20.10
CA GLN A 357 -9.84 25.03 -19.88
C GLN A 357 -11.07 24.66 -20.74
N ASN A 358 -11.39 25.45 -21.77
CA ASN A 358 -12.51 25.24 -22.66
C ASN A 358 -12.09 24.74 -24.06
N ASN A 359 -10.82 24.37 -24.25
CA ASN A 359 -10.28 23.94 -25.54
C ASN A 359 -9.89 22.46 -25.51
N ALA A 360 -10.51 21.67 -26.38
CA ALA A 360 -10.21 20.26 -26.56
C ALA A 360 -9.35 20.05 -27.81
N VAL A 361 -8.16 19.48 -27.64
CA VAL A 361 -7.21 19.21 -28.73
C VAL A 361 -7.10 17.71 -28.95
N ALA A 362 -7.32 17.26 -30.19
CA ALA A 362 -7.29 15.85 -30.54
C ALA A 362 -5.89 15.22 -30.34
N LEU A 363 -5.86 14.00 -29.82
CA LEU A 363 -4.66 13.20 -29.64
C LEU A 363 -4.57 12.16 -30.76
N ASN A 364 -3.37 11.99 -31.33
CA ASN A 364 -3.13 11.04 -32.41
C ASN A 364 -1.65 10.65 -32.44
N ALA A 365 -1.22 9.91 -33.47
CA ALA A 365 0.14 9.43 -33.59
C ALA A 365 1.19 10.55 -33.76
N ARG A 366 0.80 11.74 -34.25
CA ARG A 366 1.69 12.91 -34.30
C ARG A 366 1.68 13.60 -32.95
N ALA A 367 2.84 13.60 -32.30
CA ALA A 367 3.06 14.17 -30.98
C ALA A 367 2.51 15.61 -30.88
N LEU A 368 1.77 15.86 -29.80
CA LEU A 368 1.37 17.18 -29.35
C LEU A 368 2.37 17.61 -28.28
N SER A 369 3.16 18.61 -28.58
CA SER A 369 4.15 19.19 -27.66
C SER A 369 3.53 20.27 -26.80
N LEU A 370 3.90 20.28 -25.52
CA LEU A 370 3.39 21.20 -24.52
C LEU A 370 4.53 21.96 -23.86
N GLY A 371 4.35 23.26 -23.65
CA GLY A 371 5.31 24.09 -22.96
C GLY A 371 5.00 25.58 -23.13
N SER A 372 5.95 26.42 -22.71
CA SER A 372 5.79 27.88 -22.73
C SER A 372 6.25 28.55 -24.03
N GLN A 373 6.96 27.85 -24.92
CA GLN A 373 7.45 28.43 -26.18
C GLN A 373 7.26 27.48 -27.35
N ALA A 374 6.36 27.84 -28.27
CA ALA A 374 6.09 27.06 -29.47
C ALA A 374 7.28 27.00 -30.43
N GLU A 375 7.52 25.81 -30.98
CA GLU A 375 8.49 25.58 -32.06
C GLU A 375 7.78 25.49 -33.42
N GLU A 376 8.39 26.06 -34.46
CA GLU A 376 7.78 26.20 -35.78
C GLU A 376 7.69 24.83 -36.48
N GLY A 377 6.50 24.45 -36.98
CA GLY A 377 6.27 23.18 -37.70
C GLY A 377 5.80 22.00 -36.85
N GLU A 378 5.69 22.15 -35.53
CA GLU A 378 5.19 21.11 -34.63
C GLU A 378 3.71 21.29 -34.28
N ARG A 379 3.05 20.22 -33.78
CA ARG A 379 1.74 20.36 -33.15
C ARG A 379 1.97 20.83 -31.72
N TRP A 380 1.49 22.01 -31.39
CA TRP A 380 1.78 22.65 -30.12
C TRP A 380 0.51 22.98 -29.34
N LEU A 381 0.54 22.78 -28.03
CA LEU A 381 -0.42 23.33 -27.08
C LEU A 381 0.32 24.32 -26.18
N ASP A 382 0.08 25.62 -26.42
CA ASP A 382 0.70 26.68 -25.63
C ASP A 382 0.08 26.74 -24.24
N LEU A 383 0.92 26.61 -23.22
CA LEU A 383 0.52 26.70 -21.82
C LEU A 383 0.64 28.11 -21.26
N GLY A 384 1.23 29.05 -22.02
CA GLY A 384 1.44 30.44 -21.62
C GLY A 384 2.87 30.70 -21.12
N GLN A 385 3.45 31.81 -21.57
CA GLN A 385 4.83 32.20 -21.25
C GLN A 385 5.05 32.58 -19.77
N ASP A 386 4.01 33.11 -19.12
CA ASP A 386 4.08 33.57 -17.73
C ASP A 386 3.76 32.48 -16.70
N VAL A 387 3.51 31.24 -17.14
CA VAL A 387 3.17 30.15 -16.22
C VAL A 387 4.41 29.65 -15.48
N ALA A 388 4.42 29.93 -14.17
CA ALA A 388 5.48 29.48 -13.28
C ALA A 388 5.61 27.95 -13.26
N GLY A 389 6.85 27.48 -13.39
CA GLY A 389 7.17 26.05 -13.33
C GLY A 389 6.93 25.29 -14.63
N VAL A 390 6.65 25.95 -15.75
CA VAL A 390 6.54 25.31 -17.07
C VAL A 390 7.83 25.53 -17.87
N SER A 391 8.43 24.43 -18.36
CA SER A 391 9.60 24.47 -19.26
C SER A 391 9.18 24.88 -20.68
N ARG A 392 10.12 25.42 -21.46
CA ARG A 392 9.90 25.85 -22.85
C ARG A 392 9.29 24.74 -23.71
N ARG A 393 9.93 23.57 -23.70
CA ARG A 393 9.40 22.28 -24.13
C ARG A 393 9.31 21.40 -22.90
N HIS A 394 8.10 21.14 -22.43
CA HIS A 394 7.86 20.49 -21.14
C HIS A 394 7.63 18.99 -21.30
N CYS A 395 6.66 18.62 -22.14
CA CYS A 395 6.33 17.23 -22.38
C CYS A 395 5.66 17.07 -23.75
N ASP A 396 5.67 15.83 -24.23
CA ASP A 396 5.03 15.44 -25.48
C ASP A 396 3.94 14.39 -25.18
N ILE A 397 2.76 14.55 -25.80
CA ILE A 397 1.67 13.56 -25.75
C ILE A 397 1.46 12.98 -27.14
N ALA A 398 1.55 11.66 -27.28
CA ALA A 398 1.36 10.97 -28.55
C ALA A 398 0.64 9.63 -28.36
N VAL A 399 -0.04 9.18 -29.41
CA VAL A 399 -0.58 7.82 -29.48
C VAL A 399 0.45 6.90 -30.13
N THR A 400 1.06 6.01 -29.35
CA THR A 400 2.06 5.04 -29.81
C THR A 400 1.64 3.63 -29.42
N ASN A 401 1.71 2.68 -30.36
CA ASN A 401 1.32 1.28 -30.15
C ASN A 401 -0.07 1.10 -29.51
N GLY A 402 -1.05 1.94 -29.89
CA GLY A 402 -2.41 1.89 -29.34
C GLY A 402 -2.54 2.42 -27.90
N GLN A 403 -1.52 3.06 -27.35
CA GLN A 403 -1.54 3.71 -26.05
C GLN A 403 -1.35 5.22 -26.20
N CYS A 404 -2.09 6.02 -25.44
CA CYS A 404 -1.78 7.44 -25.29
C CYS A 404 -0.67 7.58 -24.24
N VAL A 405 0.44 8.22 -24.59
CA VAL A 405 1.65 8.31 -23.77
C VAL A 405 2.04 9.76 -23.60
N VAL A 406 2.32 10.17 -22.35
CA VAL A 406 3.04 11.41 -22.05
C VAL A 406 4.52 11.09 -21.82
N THR A 407 5.41 11.92 -22.37
CA THR A 407 6.86 11.87 -22.13
C THR A 407 7.32 13.21 -21.56
N ASP A 408 7.92 13.18 -20.37
CA ASP A 408 8.42 14.36 -19.65
C ASP A 408 9.84 14.71 -20.10
N HIS A 409 10.04 15.97 -20.49
CA HIS A 409 11.33 16.56 -20.84
C HIS A 409 11.72 17.69 -19.89
N SER A 410 10.92 17.90 -18.85
CA SER A 410 10.93 19.14 -18.09
C SER A 410 11.92 19.15 -16.94
N ARG A 411 12.23 20.38 -16.50
CA ARG A 411 12.98 20.59 -15.25
C ARG A 411 12.09 20.47 -14.00
N TYR A 412 10.81 20.80 -14.13
CA TYR A 412 9.88 20.99 -13.00
C TYR A 412 8.95 19.79 -12.77
N GLY A 413 9.05 18.78 -13.63
CA GLY A 413 8.29 17.53 -13.55
C GLY A 413 6.91 17.62 -14.17
N THR A 414 6.51 16.50 -14.75
CA THR A 414 5.13 16.20 -15.14
C THR A 414 4.48 15.27 -14.11
N PHE A 415 3.20 15.49 -13.79
CA PHE A 415 2.48 14.74 -12.76
C PHE A 415 1.19 14.12 -13.33
N LEU A 416 1.00 12.82 -13.14
CA LEU A 416 -0.21 12.08 -13.47
C LEU A 416 -1.03 11.87 -12.20
N ASN A 417 -2.26 12.36 -12.19
CA ASN A 417 -3.20 12.26 -11.06
C ASN A 417 -2.57 12.70 -9.73
N GLY A 418 -1.82 13.80 -9.76
CA GLY A 418 -1.12 14.37 -8.60
C GLY A 418 0.27 13.77 -8.31
N HIS A 419 0.65 12.68 -8.97
CA HIS A 419 1.91 11.96 -8.72
C HIS A 419 2.92 12.18 -9.84
N ARG A 420 4.16 12.52 -9.49
CA ARG A 420 5.21 12.78 -10.49
C ARG A 420 5.55 11.50 -11.26
N ILE A 421 5.59 11.58 -12.58
CA ILE A 421 5.95 10.44 -13.44
C ILE A 421 7.46 10.29 -13.59
N ASP A 422 7.91 9.10 -14.02
CA ASP A 422 9.32 8.81 -14.28
C ASP A 422 9.63 8.80 -15.78
N GLY A 423 9.82 9.98 -16.36
CA GLY A 423 10.16 10.15 -17.77
C GLY A 423 9.00 9.90 -18.73
N SER A 424 8.16 8.87 -18.52
CA SER A 424 6.93 8.67 -19.31
C SER A 424 5.85 7.96 -18.52
N ALA A 425 4.59 8.08 -18.97
CA ALA A 425 3.47 7.33 -18.41
C ALA A 425 2.36 7.11 -19.46
N ALA A 426 1.62 6.01 -19.33
CA ALA A 426 0.43 5.75 -20.14
C ALA A 426 -0.78 6.49 -19.58
N LEU A 427 -1.47 7.23 -20.45
CA LEU A 427 -2.65 8.03 -20.16
C LEU A 427 -3.95 7.28 -20.50
N GLN A 428 -4.96 7.46 -19.67
CA GLN A 428 -6.31 6.92 -19.79
C GLN A 428 -7.34 8.07 -19.74
N THR A 429 -8.51 7.83 -20.31
CA THR A 429 -9.66 8.74 -20.17
C THR A 429 -9.98 8.98 -18.71
N GLY A 430 -10.17 10.25 -18.33
CA GLY A 430 -10.43 10.69 -16.97
C GLY A 430 -9.18 11.14 -16.20
N ASP A 431 -7.98 10.87 -16.72
CA ASP A 431 -6.74 11.32 -16.06
C ASP A 431 -6.60 12.85 -16.03
N VAL A 432 -5.97 13.32 -14.96
CA VAL A 432 -5.51 14.70 -14.81
C VAL A 432 -3.99 14.71 -14.95
N LEU A 433 -3.50 15.43 -15.95
CA LEU A 433 -2.07 15.67 -16.17
C LEU A 433 -1.74 17.08 -15.72
N ARG A 434 -0.83 17.22 -14.75
CA ARG A 434 -0.30 18.53 -14.34
C ARG A 434 1.11 18.72 -14.88
N VAL A 435 1.32 19.84 -15.56
CA VAL A 435 2.56 20.22 -16.23
C VAL A 435 3.25 21.29 -15.41
N GLY A 436 4.31 20.93 -14.67
CA GLY A 436 5.06 21.84 -13.81
C GLY A 436 4.57 21.94 -12.36
N THR A 437 5.27 22.76 -11.56
CA THR A 437 4.92 23.10 -10.17
C THR A 437 5.11 24.62 -9.95
N PRO A 438 4.05 25.40 -9.65
CA PRO A 438 2.65 24.98 -9.46
C PRO A 438 1.98 24.44 -10.74
N GLY A 439 2.39 24.91 -11.93
CA GLY A 439 2.03 24.31 -13.22
C GLY A 439 0.59 24.54 -13.69
N VAL A 440 0.19 23.80 -14.74
CA VAL A 440 -1.15 23.83 -15.35
C VAL A 440 -1.73 22.42 -15.40
N GLU A 441 -3.03 22.28 -15.13
CA GLU A 441 -3.76 21.02 -15.22
C GLU A 441 -4.48 20.85 -16.56
N LEU A 442 -4.42 19.64 -17.08
CA LEU A 442 -5.02 19.17 -18.32
C LEU A 442 -5.84 17.93 -18.02
N ARG A 443 -6.99 17.76 -18.68
CA ARG A 443 -7.82 16.56 -18.51
C ARG A 443 -7.82 15.71 -19.76
N MET A 444 -7.63 14.41 -19.60
CA MET A 444 -7.73 13.44 -20.66
C MET A 444 -9.20 13.06 -20.85
N ILE A 445 -9.77 13.35 -22.02
CA ILE A 445 -11.18 13.13 -22.29
C ILE A 445 -11.41 12.24 -23.50
N TYR A 446 -12.59 11.63 -23.55
CA TYR A 446 -13.10 10.94 -24.70
C TYR A 446 -14.23 11.76 -25.31
N VAL A 447 -14.14 12.02 -26.62
CA VAL A 447 -15.16 12.67 -27.43
C VAL A 447 -15.63 11.67 -28.48
N GLU A 448 -16.93 11.38 -28.52
CA GLU A 448 -17.54 10.56 -29.56
C GLU A 448 -17.42 11.25 -30.91
N SER A 449 -16.96 10.51 -31.92
CA SER A 449 -16.97 10.98 -33.31
C SER A 449 -18.38 10.74 -33.86
N ASN A 450 -19.11 11.81 -34.17
CA ASN A 450 -20.40 11.73 -34.89
C ASN A 450 -20.21 11.21 -36.32
#